data_AF-A0A956H369-F1
#
_entry.id   AF-A0A956H369-F1
#
_cell.length_a   1.000
_cell.length_b   1.000
_cell.length_c   1.000
_cell.angle_alpha   90.00
_cell.angle_beta   90.00
_cell.angle_gamma   90.00
#
_symmetry.space_group_name_H-M   'P 1'
#
loop_
_entity.id
_entity.type
_entity.pdbx_description
1 polymer ?
#
loop_
_entity_poly.entity_id
_entity_poly.type
_entity_poly.pdbx_seq_one_letter_code
_entity_poly.pdbx_strand_id
1 'polypeptide(L)'
;MKETKTMRMLIETTVFALALSLVACGGDQGGKADKGDKTAAKGDAGDKAGADKGEVAAADDGADEAPALDPKVEKAVTIANKISADPGSTDAILGEAGMDRDSFEALIYEIARDPELSKSYAIARET
;
A
#
# COMPACT_ATOMS: atom_id res chain seq x y z
N MET A 1 50.17 -27.74 2.21
CA MET A 1 48.77 -28.19 2.33
C MET A 1 48.47 -28.37 3.80
N LYS A 2 47.80 -27.38 4.40
CA LYS A 2 47.35 -27.36 5.80
C LYS A 2 46.03 -26.58 5.83
N GLU A 3 45.26 -26.80 6.90
CA GLU A 3 44.03 -26.10 7.29
C GLU A 3 42.71 -26.69 6.75
N THR A 4 42.35 -27.85 7.29
CA THR A 4 40.96 -28.31 7.41
C THR A 4 40.25 -27.60 8.56
N LYS A 5 39.08 -27.03 8.26
CA LYS A 5 37.81 -27.20 9.01
C LYS A 5 37.83 -26.84 10.51
N THR A 6 37.49 -25.59 10.86
CA THR A 6 36.78 -25.28 12.12
C THR A 6 35.98 -23.97 12.00
N MET A 7 34.69 -24.02 12.35
CA MET A 7 33.84 -22.91 12.86
C MET A 7 33.71 -21.64 11.99
N ARG A 8 32.61 -21.32 11.26
CA ARG A 8 31.16 -21.45 11.57
C ARG A 8 30.79 -21.12 13.02
N MET A 9 31.30 -20.02 13.56
CA MET A 9 30.92 -19.57 14.91
C MET A 9 31.02 -18.04 15.08
N LEU A 10 30.48 -17.26 14.14
CA LEU A 10 30.38 -15.79 14.25
C LEU A 10 29.04 -15.26 13.65
N ILE A 11 27.91 -15.93 13.94
CA ILE A 11 26.55 -15.47 13.54
C ILE A 11 25.56 -15.60 14.70
N GLU A 12 26.01 -15.39 15.95
CA GLU A 12 25.13 -15.39 17.13
C GLU A 12 25.63 -14.37 18.14
N THR A 13 25.33 -13.06 18.01
CA THR A 13 25.45 -12.09 19.13
C THR A 13 24.86 -10.68 18.91
N THR A 14 23.86 -10.48 18.05
CA THR A 14 23.19 -9.14 17.95
C THR A 14 21.67 -9.22 17.78
N VAL A 15 21.02 -10.09 18.54
CA VAL A 15 19.55 -10.12 18.68
C VAL A 15 19.21 -10.17 20.17
N PHE A 16 19.39 -9.06 20.92
CA PHE A 16 18.82 -8.93 22.27
C PHE A 16 18.98 -7.49 22.81
N ALA A 17 18.20 -6.51 22.34
CA ALA A 17 17.92 -5.26 23.08
C ALA A 17 16.99 -4.27 22.33
N LEU A 18 15.73 -4.64 22.05
CA LEU A 18 14.69 -3.63 21.75
C LEU A 18 13.28 -4.12 22.14
N ALA A 19 13.09 -4.45 23.42
CA ALA A 19 11.83 -5.04 23.92
C ALA A 19 11.36 -4.49 25.28
N LEU A 20 11.43 -3.17 25.52
CA LEU A 20 11.08 -2.59 26.84
C LEU A 20 10.31 -1.25 26.84
N SER A 21 9.49 -0.93 25.83
CA SER A 21 8.71 0.33 25.84
C SER A 21 7.19 0.22 25.61
N LEU A 22 6.60 -0.99 25.66
CA LEU A 22 5.16 -1.19 25.44
C LEU A 22 4.44 -1.82 26.65
N VAL A 23 4.59 -1.22 27.84
CA VAL A 23 3.73 -1.54 29.00
C VAL A 23 3.00 -0.28 29.50
N ALA A 24 2.03 0.18 28.70
CA ALA A 24 1.07 1.21 29.11
C ALA A 24 -0.21 1.20 28.23
N CYS A 25 -0.89 0.05 28.19
CA CYS A 25 -2.30 -0.16 27.83
C CYS A 25 -2.45 -1.69 27.79
N GLY A 26 -3.14 -2.39 28.69
CA GLY A 26 -4.47 -2.14 29.21
C GLY A 26 -5.34 -3.34 28.77
N GLY A 27 -5.61 -4.27 29.70
CA GLY A 27 -6.53 -5.41 29.54
C GLY A 27 -5.90 -6.67 28.92
N ASP A 28 -5.72 -7.80 29.62
CA ASP A 28 -6.67 -8.77 30.23
C ASP A 28 -7.00 -9.97 29.31
N GLN A 29 -6.67 -11.18 29.79
CA GLN A 29 -7.12 -12.55 29.44
C GLN A 29 -6.97 -13.04 27.97
N GLY A 30 -6.37 -14.19 27.63
CA GLY A 30 -6.41 -15.51 28.27
C GLY A 30 -7.51 -16.39 27.62
N GLY A 31 -7.17 -17.34 26.74
CA GLY A 31 -8.18 -18.30 26.22
C GLY A 31 -7.74 -19.22 25.08
N LYS A 32 -8.16 -20.49 25.14
CA LYS A 32 -7.70 -21.68 24.40
C LYS A 32 -8.16 -21.79 22.92
N ALA A 33 -7.45 -22.70 22.25
CA ALA A 33 -7.74 -23.34 20.96
C ALA A 33 -9.17 -23.90 20.78
N ASP A 34 -9.61 -23.98 19.53
CA ASP A 34 -10.41 -25.11 19.02
C ASP A 34 -10.22 -25.33 17.51
N LYS A 35 -10.59 -26.53 17.06
CA LYS A 35 -10.28 -27.22 15.81
C LYS A 35 -11.55 -27.26 14.96
N GLY A 36 -11.49 -26.84 13.70
CA GLY A 36 -12.67 -26.86 12.81
C GLY A 36 -12.29 -27.04 11.35
N ASP A 37 -12.40 -28.28 10.90
CA ASP A 37 -12.34 -28.77 9.51
C ASP A 37 -13.53 -28.22 8.69
N LYS A 38 -13.33 -27.87 7.41
CA LYS A 38 -14.22 -28.26 6.27
C LYS A 38 -13.86 -27.60 4.92
N THR A 39 -13.56 -28.48 3.98
CA THR A 39 -14.17 -28.61 2.63
C THR A 39 -13.83 -27.61 1.51
N ALA A 40 -13.24 -28.18 0.46
CA ALA A 40 -13.09 -27.66 -0.89
C ALA A 40 -14.43 -27.46 -1.63
N ALA A 41 -14.49 -26.48 -2.54
CA ALA A 41 -14.66 -26.69 -3.99
C ALA A 41 -15.23 -25.45 -4.71
N LYS A 42 -14.76 -25.26 -5.96
CA LYS A 42 -15.47 -24.67 -7.13
C LYS A 42 -15.68 -23.14 -7.07
N GLY A 43 -15.04 -22.29 -7.87
CA GLY A 43 -14.83 -22.36 -9.31
C GLY A 43 -16.08 -21.85 -10.03
N ASP A 44 -16.09 -20.59 -10.50
CA ASP A 44 -16.72 -20.17 -11.76
C ASP A 44 -16.33 -18.74 -12.17
N ALA A 45 -16.17 -18.58 -13.49
CA ALA A 45 -16.28 -17.42 -14.38
C ALA A 45 -16.34 -15.99 -13.77
N GLY A 46 -15.61 -14.98 -14.24
CA GLY A 46 -15.25 -14.71 -15.63
C GLY A 46 -16.44 -14.09 -16.39
N ASP A 47 -16.70 -12.78 -16.22
CA ASP A 47 -17.35 -12.00 -17.29
C ASP A 47 -16.95 -10.51 -17.28
N LYS A 48 -17.01 -9.96 -18.48
CA LYS A 48 -16.36 -8.77 -19.03
C LYS A 48 -17.12 -7.46 -18.80
N ALA A 49 -16.31 -6.40 -18.84
CA ALA A 49 -16.53 -5.14 -19.56
C ALA A 49 -17.75 -4.27 -19.22
N GLY A 50 -17.42 -3.07 -18.73
CA GLY A 50 -18.23 -1.88 -18.86
C GLY A 50 -17.33 -0.66 -18.80
N ALA A 51 -16.63 -0.39 -19.91
CA ALA A 51 -15.97 0.88 -20.12
C ALA A 51 -17.05 1.95 -20.28
N ASP A 52 -17.26 2.78 -19.26
CA ASP A 52 -18.01 4.02 -19.40
C ASP A 52 -17.06 5.20 -19.26
N LYS A 53 -16.87 5.85 -20.41
CA LYS A 53 -15.99 6.97 -20.67
C LYS A 53 -16.71 8.23 -20.18
N GLY A 54 -16.62 8.49 -18.87
CA GLY A 54 -17.18 9.68 -18.22
C GLY A 54 -16.15 10.79 -18.10
N GLU A 55 -16.21 11.71 -19.03
CA GLU A 55 -15.54 13.01 -19.12
C GLU A 55 -15.44 13.75 -17.77
N VAL A 56 -14.21 13.95 -17.28
CA VAL A 56 -13.95 14.95 -16.22
C VAL A 56 -13.65 16.28 -16.88
N ALA A 57 -14.61 17.20 -16.72
CA ALA A 57 -14.52 18.58 -17.15
C ALA A 57 -13.28 19.24 -16.52
N ALA A 58 -12.44 19.81 -17.39
CA ALA A 58 -11.34 20.68 -17.01
C ALA A 58 -11.90 21.90 -16.25
N ALA A 59 -11.53 22.02 -14.98
CA ALA A 59 -11.56 23.29 -14.28
C ALA A 59 -10.23 23.99 -14.57
N ASP A 60 -10.30 24.99 -15.44
CA ASP A 60 -9.28 25.99 -15.70
C ASP A 60 -9.31 27.00 -14.54
N ASP A 61 -8.21 27.10 -13.78
CA ASP A 61 -7.92 28.29 -12.97
C ASP A 61 -6.39 28.43 -12.85
N GLY A 62 -5.86 29.47 -13.50
CA GLY A 62 -4.43 29.74 -13.60
C GLY A 62 -3.79 30.00 -12.24
N ALA A 63 -2.90 29.10 -11.83
CA ALA A 63 -1.94 29.29 -10.77
C ALA A 63 -0.55 28.92 -11.30
N ASP A 64 0.41 29.82 -11.07
CA ASP A 64 1.87 29.67 -11.20
C ASP A 64 2.29 28.24 -11.57
N GLU A 65 2.66 28.01 -12.84
CA GLU A 65 2.83 26.68 -13.46
C GLU A 65 3.93 25.87 -12.76
N ALA A 66 3.57 25.29 -11.61
CA ALA A 66 4.14 24.04 -11.16
C ALA A 66 3.96 23.06 -12.34
N PRO A 67 5.02 22.32 -12.70
CA PRO A 67 4.95 21.42 -13.84
C PRO A 67 3.72 20.52 -13.68
N ALA A 68 2.84 20.55 -14.69
CA ALA A 68 1.63 19.74 -14.68
C ALA A 68 2.01 18.28 -14.41
N LEU A 69 1.47 17.74 -13.32
CA LEU A 69 1.75 16.36 -12.93
C LEU A 69 1.16 15.40 -13.97
N ASP A 70 1.78 14.23 -14.10
CA ASP A 70 1.14 13.15 -14.84
C ASP A 70 -0.22 12.82 -14.20
N PRO A 71 -1.31 12.64 -14.97
CA PRO A 71 -2.64 12.39 -14.42
C PRO A 71 -2.72 11.19 -13.48
N LYS A 72 -1.87 10.17 -13.67
CA LYS A 72 -1.81 9.01 -12.77
C LYS A 72 -1.23 9.40 -11.41
N VAL A 73 -0.17 10.21 -11.43
CA VAL A 73 0.48 10.73 -10.23
C VAL A 73 -0.48 11.64 -9.48
N GLU A 74 -1.14 12.57 -10.16
CA GLU A 74 -2.13 13.47 -9.54
C GLU A 74 -3.27 12.68 -8.87
N LYS A 75 -3.85 11.71 -9.59
CA LYS A 75 -4.90 10.84 -9.06
C LYS A 75 -4.41 10.07 -7.83
N ALA A 76 -3.22 9.47 -7.91
CA ALA A 76 -2.66 8.69 -6.81
C ALA A 76 -2.37 9.55 -5.56
N VAL A 77 -1.77 10.73 -5.73
CA VAL A 77 -1.47 11.67 -4.63
C VAL A 77 -2.77 12.14 -3.97
N THR A 78 -3.77 12.50 -4.77
CA THR A 78 -5.07 12.97 -4.27
C THR A 78 -5.73 11.93 -3.38
N ILE A 79 -5.77 10.68 -3.85
CA ILE A 79 -6.36 9.57 -3.10
C ILE A 79 -5.52 9.27 -1.85
N ALA A 80 -4.19 9.21 -1.98
CA ALA A 80 -3.29 8.92 -0.87
C ALA A 80 -3.41 9.97 0.25
N ASN A 81 -3.56 11.25 -0.11
CA ASN A 81 -3.72 12.34 0.85
C ASN A 81 -5.07 12.26 1.58
N LYS A 82 -6.15 11.95 0.85
CA LYS A 82 -7.47 11.71 1.47
C LYS A 82 -7.43 10.54 2.45
N ILE A 83 -6.83 9.41 2.06
CA ILE A 83 -6.68 8.23 2.93
C ILE A 83 -5.80 8.55 4.15
N SER A 84 -4.74 9.34 3.98
CA SER A 84 -3.87 9.74 5.08
C SER A 84 -4.59 10.65 6.10
N ALA A 85 -5.51 11.50 5.62
CA ALA A 85 -6.33 12.35 6.46
C ALA A 85 -7.43 11.57 7.20
N ASP A 86 -8.01 10.54 6.56
CA ASP A 86 -9.02 9.68 7.16
C ASP A 86 -8.84 8.20 6.77
N PRO A 87 -7.97 7.45 7.49
CA PRO A 87 -7.67 6.06 7.14
C PRO A 87 -8.87 5.12 7.38
N GLY A 88 -9.83 5.49 8.24
CA GLY A 88 -11.03 4.72 8.51
C GLY A 88 -12.01 4.70 7.32
N SER A 89 -11.92 5.69 6.44
CA SER A 89 -12.80 5.85 5.28
C SER A 89 -12.17 5.41 3.96
N THR A 90 -11.10 4.61 4.01
CA THR A 90 -10.33 4.18 2.81
C THR A 90 -11.24 3.63 1.70
N ASP A 91 -12.13 2.69 2.01
CA ASP A 91 -12.99 2.06 0.99
C ASP A 91 -14.01 3.04 0.40
N ALA A 92 -14.48 4.01 1.19
CA ALA A 92 -15.38 5.06 0.70
C ALA A 92 -14.64 6.03 -0.23
N ILE A 93 -13.44 6.47 0.16
CA ILE A 93 -12.59 7.37 -0.64
C ILE A 93 -12.21 6.72 -1.99
N LEU A 94 -11.86 5.44 -1.97
CA LEU A 94 -11.56 4.69 -3.18
C LEU A 94 -12.82 4.51 -4.04
N GLY A 95 -13.95 4.16 -3.42
CA GLY A 95 -15.23 4.03 -4.11
C GLY A 95 -15.67 5.31 -4.83
N GLU A 96 -15.51 6.47 -4.19
CA GLU A 96 -15.74 7.79 -4.82
C GLU A 96 -14.87 8.03 -6.05
N ALA A 97 -13.64 7.48 -6.07
CA ALA A 97 -12.72 7.57 -7.18
C ALA A 97 -12.95 6.51 -8.28
N GLY A 98 -13.98 5.67 -8.13
CA GLY A 98 -14.28 4.53 -8.99
C GLY A 98 -13.22 3.43 -8.90
N MET A 99 -12.61 3.28 -7.73
CA MET A 99 -11.48 2.38 -7.49
C MET A 99 -11.78 1.46 -6.29
N ASP A 100 -11.27 0.25 -6.36
CA ASP A 100 -11.10 -0.64 -5.21
C ASP A 100 -9.62 -0.66 -4.78
N ARG A 101 -9.34 -1.37 -3.68
CA ARG A 101 -7.98 -1.45 -3.11
C ARG A 101 -6.97 -2.06 -4.09
N ASP A 102 -7.35 -3.10 -4.83
CA ASP A 102 -6.47 -3.77 -5.79
C ASP A 102 -6.13 -2.82 -6.96
N SER A 103 -7.11 -2.07 -7.44
CA SER A 103 -6.92 -1.09 -8.51
C SER A 103 -6.04 0.09 -8.08
N PHE A 104 -6.16 0.53 -6.82
CA PHE A 104 -5.32 1.59 -6.27
C PHE A 104 -3.89 1.10 -6.04
N GLU A 105 -3.72 -0.12 -5.52
CA GLU A 105 -2.41 -0.75 -5.40
C GLU A 105 -1.75 -0.93 -6.78
N ALA A 106 -2.50 -1.36 -7.79
CA ALA A 106 -2.00 -1.48 -9.17
C ALA A 106 -1.55 -0.12 -9.73
N LEU A 107 -2.29 0.97 -9.46
CA LEU A 107 -1.90 2.33 -9.85
C LEU A 107 -0.57 2.72 -9.19
N ILE A 108 -0.40 2.46 -7.89
CA ILE A 108 0.84 2.77 -7.18
C ILE A 108 2.00 1.92 -7.72
N TYR A 109 1.80 0.64 -8.04
CA TYR A 109 2.83 -0.17 -8.67
C TYR A 109 3.20 0.32 -10.07
N GLU A 110 2.23 0.79 -10.86
CA GLU A 110 2.51 1.35 -12.17
C GLU A 110 3.37 2.61 -12.06
N ILE A 111 3.06 3.49 -11.10
CA ILE A 111 3.88 4.67 -10.81
C ILE A 111 5.28 4.24 -10.36
N ALA A 112 5.37 3.27 -9.45
CA ALA A 112 6.63 2.77 -8.89
C ALA A 112 7.56 2.12 -9.93
N ARG A 113 7.00 1.54 -11.02
CA ARG A 113 7.79 0.92 -12.08
C ARG A 113 8.47 1.95 -12.99
N ASP A 114 7.93 3.15 -13.05
CA ASP A 114 8.44 4.22 -13.91
C ASP A 114 9.28 5.20 -13.06
N PRO A 115 10.57 5.37 -13.37
CA PRO A 115 11.46 6.19 -12.54
C PRO A 115 11.09 7.67 -12.56
N GLU A 116 10.46 8.17 -13.62
CA GLU A 116 10.04 9.58 -13.69
C GLU A 116 8.73 9.77 -12.93
N LEU A 117 7.73 8.90 -13.11
CA LEU A 117 6.47 8.96 -12.35
C LEU A 117 6.72 8.77 -10.85
N SER A 118 7.63 7.87 -10.47
CA SER A 118 8.01 7.65 -9.07
C SER A 118 8.57 8.92 -8.42
N LYS A 119 9.44 9.66 -9.13
CA LYS A 119 10.00 10.92 -8.63
C LYS A 119 8.92 11.98 -8.51
N SER A 120 8.07 12.13 -9.52
CA SER A 120 6.95 13.08 -9.50
C SER A 120 6.01 12.80 -8.34
N TYR A 121 5.68 11.53 -8.08
CA TYR A 121 4.85 11.12 -6.96
C TYR A 121 5.51 11.42 -5.61
N ALA A 122 6.81 11.14 -5.46
CA ALA A 122 7.54 11.45 -4.23
C ALA A 122 7.57 12.96 -3.94
N ILE A 123 7.88 13.79 -4.94
CA ILE A 123 7.90 15.25 -4.79
C ILE A 123 6.51 15.76 -4.40
N ALA A 124 5.46 15.33 -5.10
CA ALA A 124 4.09 15.75 -4.82
C ALA A 124 3.54 15.28 -3.46
N ARG A 125 4.18 14.27 -2.85
CA ARG A 125 3.86 13.75 -1.51
C ARG A 125 4.62 14.44 -0.38
N GLU A 126 5.68 15.18 -0.71
CA GLU A 126 6.51 15.93 0.23
C GLU A 126 6.10 17.39 0.38
N THR A 127 5.31 17.91 -0.57
CA THR A 127 4.71 19.25 -0.58
C THR A 127 3.41 19.30 0.22
#